data_AF-A0A967GU70-F1
#
_entry.id   AF-A0A967GU70-F1
#
_cell.length_a   1.000
_cell.length_b   1.000
_cell.length_c   1.000
_cell.angle_alpha   90.00
_cell.angle_beta   90.00
_cell.angle_gamma   90.00
#
_symmetry.space_group_name_H-M   'P 1'
#
loop_
_entity.id
_entity.type
_entity.pdbx_description
1 polymer ?
#
loop_
_entity_poly.entity_id
_entity_poly.type
_entity_poly.pdbx_seq_one_letter_code
_entity_poly.pdbx_strand_id
1 'polypeptide(L)' 'MLKEIENVEFLDIGPKFLDEKGFLSKEMMPDTTHPSEKGHEIWAVAIEPELKRMFGKTD' A
#
# COMPACT_ATOMS: atom_id res chain seq x y z
N MET A 1 10.17 -15.16 7.97
CA MET A 1 10.67 -14.07 8.84
C MET A 1 9.55 -13.21 9.39
N LEU A 2 8.56 -12.76 8.59
CA LEU A 2 7.34 -12.11 9.12
C LEU A 2 6.15 -13.06 9.32
N LYS A 3 6.00 -14.09 8.47
CA LYS A 3 4.88 -15.06 8.49
C LYS A 3 4.71 -15.87 9.78
N GLU A 4 5.75 -15.94 10.61
CA GLU A 4 5.75 -16.71 11.86
C GLU A 4 5.42 -15.85 13.08
N ILE A 5 5.26 -14.53 12.90
CA ILE A 5 4.95 -13.61 14.00
C ILE A 5 3.43 -13.53 14.12
N GLU A 6 2.92 -13.88 15.30
CA GLU A 6 1.50 -13.82 15.61
C GLU A 6 0.95 -12.39 15.44
N ASN A 7 -0.23 -12.26 14.83
CA ASN A 7 -0.91 -10.98 14.57
C ASN A 7 -0.13 -9.98 13.70
N VAL A 8 0.84 -10.46 12.90
CA VAL A 8 1.56 -9.64 11.92
C VAL A 8 1.29 -10.15 10.51
N GLU A 9 0.83 -9.26 9.64
CA GLU A 9 0.64 -9.52 8.21
C GLU A 9 1.54 -8.58 7.40
N PHE A 10 2.18 -9.11 6.35
CA PHE A 10 2.98 -8.30 5.42
C PHE A 10 2.20 -8.08 4.13
N LEU A 11 1.95 -6.82 3.80
CA LEU A 11 1.32 -6.43 2.54
C LEU A 11 2.36 -5.84 1.58
N ASP A 12 2.63 -6.55 0.49
CA ASP A 12 3.48 -6.04 -0.58
C ASP A 12 2.71 -5.10 -1.51
N ILE A 13 2.61 -3.83 -1.09
CA ILE A 13 1.89 -2.79 -1.84
C ILE A 13 2.82 -1.92 -2.71
N GLY A 14 4.14 -2.11 -2.61
CA GLY A 14 5.15 -1.33 -3.33
C GLY A 14 4.92 -1.27 -4.85
N PRO A 15 4.64 -2.40 -5.52
CA PRO A 15 4.37 -2.42 -6.96
C PRO A 15 3.16 -1.58 -7.39
N LYS A 16 2.22 -1.25 -6.49
CA LYS A 16 1.06 -0.40 -6.82
C LYS A 16 1.44 1.04 -7.13
N PHE A 17 2.62 1.48 -6.69
CA PHE A 17 3.13 2.83 -6.96
C PHE A 17 3.92 2.94 -8.26
N LEU A 18 4.19 1.80 -8.92
CA LEU A 18 5.07 1.72 -10.07
C LEU A 18 4.25 1.54 -11.35
N ASP A 19 4.78 2.06 -12.45
CA ASP A 19 4.25 1.72 -13.77
C ASP A 19 4.65 0.29 -14.21
N GLU A 20 4.22 -0.12 -15.41
CA GLU A 20 4.53 -1.44 -15.98
C GLU A 20 6.03 -1.71 -16.15
N LYS A 21 6.87 -0.68 -16.13
CA LYS A 21 8.33 -0.76 -16.23
C LYS A 21 9.02 -0.67 -14.87
N GLY A 22 8.27 -0.56 -13.78
CA GLY A 22 8.80 -0.42 -12.43
C GLY A 22 9.24 1.02 -12.09
N PHE A 23 8.84 2.03 -12.87
CA PHE A 23 9.22 3.42 -12.63
C PHE A 23 8.29 4.10 -11.61
N LEU A 24 8.89 4.80 -10.65
CA LEU A 24 8.20 5.64 -9.68
C LEU A 24 8.14 7.08 -10.19
N SER A 25 6.95 7.54 -10.58
CA SER A 25 6.77 8.89 -11.13
C SER A 25 6.74 9.97 -10.06
N LYS A 26 7.03 11.22 -10.44
CA LYS A 26 6.84 12.40 -9.59
C LYS A 26 5.37 12.67 -9.23
N GLU A 27 4.44 12.20 -10.06
CA GLU A 27 3.02 12.24 -9.74
C GLU A 27 2.70 11.33 -8.56
N MET A 28 3.37 10.17 -8.45
CA MET A 28 3.21 9.26 -7.32
C MET A 28 3.97 9.72 -6.08
N MET A 29 5.24 10.11 -6.23
CA MET A 29 6.10 10.61 -5.15
C MET A 29 6.98 11.76 -5.66
N PRO A 30 6.61 13.03 -5.42
CA PRO A 30 7.29 14.19 -6.01
C PRO A 30 8.76 14.33 -5.60
N ASP A 31 9.12 13.82 -4.43
CA ASP A 31 10.47 13.82 -3.87
C ASP A 31 11.08 12.42 -3.73
N THR A 32 10.49 11.42 -4.41
CA THR A 32 10.89 9.99 -4.36
C THR A 32 10.70 9.30 -3.00
N THR A 33 10.07 9.97 -2.03
CA THR A 33 9.90 9.44 -0.67
C THR A 33 8.47 9.56 -0.17
N HIS A 34 7.90 10.77 -0.18
CA HIS A 34 6.56 11.03 0.33
C HIS A 34 5.52 10.84 -0.79
N PRO A 35 4.42 10.11 -0.54
CA PRO A 35 3.33 10.02 -1.51
C PRO A 35 2.71 11.39 -1.77
N SER A 36 2.34 11.66 -3.01
CA SER A 36 1.40 12.73 -3.34
C SER A 36 -0.01 12.39 -2.85
N GLU A 37 -0.99 13.27 -3.07
CA GLU A 37 -2.40 12.93 -2.90
C GLU A 37 -2.77 11.65 -3.68
N LYS A 38 -2.34 11.55 -4.94
CA LYS A 38 -2.57 10.35 -5.76
C LYS A 38 -1.89 9.11 -5.18
N GLY A 39 -0.67 9.28 -4.66
CA GLY A 39 0.05 8.21 -3.97
C GLY A 39 -0.69 7.73 -2.72
N HIS A 40 -1.24 8.67 -1.94
CA HIS A 40 -2.04 8.34 -0.75
C HIS A 40 -3.35 7.63 -1.10
N GLU A 41 -4.02 7.97 -2.20
CA GLU A 41 -5.20 7.23 -2.69
C GLU A 41 -4.86 5.77 -2.99
N ILE A 42 -3.78 5.54 -3.73
CA ILE A 42 -3.33 4.18 -4.09
C ILE A 42 -2.96 3.39 -2.82
N TRP A 43 -2.25 4.02 -1.88
CA TRP A 43 -1.94 3.42 -0.59
C TRP A 43 -3.21 3.03 0.17
N ALA A 44 -4.19 3.93 0.27
CA ALA A 44 -5.44 3.70 0.98
C ALA A 44 -6.22 2.52 0.37
N VAL A 45 -6.41 2.51 -0.95
CA VAL A 45 -7.08 1.42 -1.67
C VAL A 45 -6.36 0.09 -1.50
N ALA A 46 -5.01 0.11 -1.47
CA ALA A 46 -4.22 -1.10 -1.35
C ALA A 46 -4.33 -1.76 0.05
N ILE A 47 -4.47 -0.97 1.11
CA ILE A 47 -4.54 -1.49 2.49
C ILE A 47 -5.97 -1.71 2.98
N GLU A 48 -6.96 -1.00 2.45
CA GLU A 48 -8.34 -1.00 2.94
C GLU A 48 -8.95 -2.42 3.09
N PRO A 49 -8.80 -3.35 2.13
CA PRO A 49 -9.37 -4.69 2.26
C PRO A 49 -8.82 -5.46 3.47
N GLU A 50 -7.52 -5.30 3.75
CA GLU A 50 -6.88 -5.96 4.88
C GLU A 50 -7.32 -5.34 6.20
N LEU A 51 -7.42 -4.01 6.26
CA LEU A 51 -7.96 -3.33 7.43
C LEU A 51 -9.40 -3.78 7.72
N LYS A 52 -10.24 -3.94 6.70
CA LYS A 52 -11.61 -4.47 6.87
C LYS A 52 -11.60 -5.90 7.42
N ARG A 53 -10.72 -6.77 6.90
CA ARG A 53 -10.50 -8.14 7.39
C ARG A 53 -10.10 -8.15 8.87
N MET A 54 -9.14 -7.32 9.26
CA MET A 54 -8.61 -7.26 10.63
C MET A 54 -9.58 -6.64 11.64
N PHE A 55 -10.25 -5.55 11.28
CA PHE A 55 -11.13 -4.81 12.20
C PHE A 55 -12.58 -5.30 12.20
N GLY A 56 -12.90 -6.35 11.44
CA GLY A 56 -14.20 -7.01 11.49
C GLY A 56 -15.38 -6.12 11.08
N LYS A 57 -15.18 -5.13 10.20
CA LYS A 57 -16.30 -4.34 9.67
C LYS A 57 -17.03 -5.14 8.60
N THR A 58 -18.15 -5.74 9.01
CA THR A 58 -19.27 -6.14 8.16
C THR A 58 -19.85 -4.91 7.45
N ASP A 59 -20.17 -5.07 6.17
CA ASP A 59 -21.01 -4.12 5.42
C ASP A 59 -22.31 -3.77 6.18
#